data_AF-A0AAQ0RS32-F1
#
_entry.id   AF-A0AAQ0RS32-F1
#
_cell.length_a   1.000
_cell.length_b   1.000
_cell.length_c   1.000
_cell.angle_alpha   90.00
_cell.angle_beta   90.00
_cell.angle_gamma   90.00
#
_symmetry.space_group_name_H-M   'P 1'
#
loop_
_entity.id
_entity.type
_entity.pdbx_description
1 polymer ?
#
loop_
_entity_poly.entity_id
_entity_poly.type
_entity_poly.pdbx_seq_one_letter_code
_entity_poly.pdbx_strand_id
1 'polypeptide(L)'
;MKKHQFYLWLIALAGLITSCSQDETDAPAAGESNRVSFTASLPADFAQPGTRALPTPPNDYAGNSYKLRCILEVWSKDLSTLIVRKEEVPTTGDTDIKFEFELANPADYKALFWADYITPTANETSQTTPNSYTHYRDNCYTTNGTDGLKAVEISNYPTDPLIRDAFFACKDFTKGVGALTDFKATLVRPFAKLTIAEKNATNFGYCKGVYVTHDIPKTLNVATGAVSGTFTITSLGYSKSDVGGFGNEVTINGKACKTLLFTYIFAGDDDTAGEIALEFTPADGSGKTLKSVTIPAGIPLKRNYCTNAAGSLIIEAVTPSPNTVMTVDITDKWETPDSEYDIPNTVWDGTTTSQPAGYNAFTPGEVDITTAAELAWLAQQRETFEGYTFRLTADIDLNDYEWTPIGSNRTFHGTFDGQGYTVSNLQCTTSSKAGLFAEISGATVKDVTVSGTVSFTASEVCKLGGIVAYVTDNNTITGCTNHCTITATGDDNQCHVGGIAGFVTNLSANSNSTISNNTNTGTLVTNGYISSSVGGIIGTASATNSGSITLTRNNYSGGTPSDVCIGDCYMYNGTITIDGTGATINKPFPVPQP
;
A
#
# COMPACT_ATOMS: atom_id res chain seq x y z
N MET A 1 -40.00 68.84 -39.02
CA MET A 1 -38.72 69.03 -38.31
C MET A 1 -37.65 68.17 -39.00
N LYS A 2 -36.53 68.79 -39.41
CA LYS A 2 -35.18 68.29 -39.80
C LYS A 2 -35.07 66.81 -40.27
N LYS A 3 -34.82 66.47 -41.55
CA LYS A 3 -33.56 66.51 -42.34
C LYS A 3 -32.30 65.95 -41.64
N HIS A 4 -31.79 64.81 -42.14
CA HIS A 4 -30.40 64.50 -42.59
C HIS A 4 -30.17 62.96 -42.57
N GLN A 5 -30.05 62.27 -43.72
CA GLN A 5 -28.82 62.01 -44.54
C GLN A 5 -27.81 61.10 -43.79
N PHE A 6 -27.35 59.94 -44.26
CA PHE A 6 -26.58 59.58 -45.48
C PHE A 6 -26.63 58.03 -45.66
N TYR A 7 -26.90 57.41 -46.82
CA TYR A 7 -26.01 57.15 -47.99
C TYR A 7 -24.75 56.31 -47.62
N LEU A 8 -24.22 55.32 -48.35
CA LEU A 8 -24.24 54.84 -49.76
C LEU A 8 -23.63 53.39 -49.68
N TRP A 9 -24.16 52.33 -50.34
CA TRP A 9 -23.67 51.74 -51.62
C TRP A 9 -22.33 50.94 -51.50
N LEU A 10 -22.01 49.82 -52.16
CA LEU A 10 -22.40 49.17 -53.42
C LEU A 10 -21.98 47.67 -53.45
N ILE A 11 -22.83 46.88 -54.10
CA ILE A 11 -22.57 45.90 -55.18
C ILE A 11 -21.56 44.76 -54.95
N ALA A 12 -22.13 43.56 -54.83
CA ALA A 12 -21.56 42.31 -55.29
C ALA A 12 -21.79 42.16 -56.82
N LEU A 13 -20.73 41.85 -57.58
CA LEU A 13 -20.82 41.42 -58.97
C LEU A 13 -20.00 40.15 -59.16
N ALA A 14 -20.69 39.09 -59.59
CA ALA A 14 -20.13 37.81 -59.96
C ALA A 14 -19.35 37.89 -61.29
N GLY A 15 -18.30 37.08 -61.42
CA GLY A 15 -17.56 36.91 -62.65
C GLY A 15 -16.63 35.70 -62.58
N LEU A 16 -17.19 34.51 -62.82
CA LEU A 16 -16.45 33.31 -63.22
C LEU A 16 -15.76 33.58 -64.56
N ILE A 17 -14.43 33.54 -64.58
CA ILE A 17 -13.66 33.25 -65.78
C ILE A 17 -12.57 32.24 -65.41
N THR A 18 -12.71 31.07 -66.02
CA THR A 18 -11.70 30.01 -66.10
C THR A 18 -10.44 30.53 -66.79
N SER A 19 -9.28 30.37 -66.17
CA SER A 19 -7.97 30.52 -66.82
C SER A 19 -7.06 29.42 -66.30
N CYS A 20 -6.69 28.51 -67.21
CA CYS A 20 -5.87 27.35 -66.94
C CYS A 20 -4.41 27.72 -66.64
N SER A 21 -3.84 26.95 -65.71
CA SER A 21 -2.47 26.43 -65.68
C SER A 21 -1.31 27.39 -65.91
N GLN A 22 -0.70 27.83 -64.80
CA GLN A 22 0.74 27.65 -64.64
C GLN A 22 0.94 26.87 -63.34
N ASP A 23 1.20 25.57 -63.49
CA ASP A 23 1.91 24.77 -62.50
C ASP A 23 3.33 25.34 -62.40
N GLU A 24 3.52 26.38 -61.59
CA GLU A 24 4.80 26.51 -60.90
C GLU A 24 4.65 25.71 -59.61
N THR A 25 5.15 24.48 -59.65
CA THR A 25 5.58 23.77 -58.45
C THR A 25 6.67 24.61 -57.80
N ASP A 26 6.29 25.61 -57.03
CA ASP A 26 7.11 26.16 -55.97
C ASP A 26 7.38 24.99 -55.01
N ALA A 27 8.54 24.35 -55.18
CA ALA A 27 9.13 23.63 -54.08
C ALA A 27 9.14 24.59 -52.89
N PRO A 28 8.64 24.21 -51.69
CA PRO A 28 8.71 25.08 -50.53
C PRO A 28 10.16 25.55 -50.41
N ALA A 29 10.39 26.88 -50.31
CA ALA A 29 11.72 27.44 -50.12
C ALA A 29 12.45 26.59 -49.06
N ALA A 30 13.70 26.19 -49.29
CA ALA A 30 14.36 25.11 -48.54
C ALA A 30 14.32 25.22 -47.00
N GLY A 31 14.05 26.41 -46.43
CA GLY A 31 13.75 26.60 -45.01
C GLY A 31 12.37 26.08 -44.56
N GLU A 32 11.33 26.18 -45.39
CA GLU A 32 9.99 25.65 -45.10
C GLU A 32 9.96 24.12 -45.10
N SER A 33 10.68 23.45 -46.01
CA SER A 33 10.71 21.98 -46.07
C SER A 33 11.42 21.35 -44.87
N ASN A 34 12.35 22.07 -44.24
CA ASN A 34 13.08 21.60 -43.06
C ASN A 34 12.31 21.83 -41.75
N ARG A 35 11.22 22.60 -41.78
CA ARG A 35 10.46 22.98 -40.59
C ARG A 35 9.84 21.76 -39.91
N VAL A 36 9.94 21.74 -38.58
CA VAL A 36 9.24 20.83 -37.67
C VAL A 36 8.50 21.67 -36.64
N SER A 37 7.20 21.40 -36.49
CA SER A 37 6.37 21.95 -35.43
C SER A 37 6.00 20.82 -34.48
N PHE A 38 6.34 20.97 -33.21
CA PHE A 38 6.01 20.05 -32.15
C PHE A 38 5.06 20.74 -31.15
N THR A 39 3.97 20.05 -30.80
CA THR A 39 3.05 20.51 -29.76
C THR A 39 3.03 19.56 -28.57
N ALA A 40 3.34 20.10 -27.40
CA ALA A 40 3.19 19.43 -26.12
C ALA A 40 1.88 19.85 -25.43
N SER A 41 1.17 18.89 -24.85
CA SER A 41 0.02 19.13 -23.98
C SER A 41 0.29 18.60 -22.57
N LEU A 42 -0.05 19.37 -21.54
CA LEU A 42 0.04 18.93 -20.15
C LEU A 42 -1.14 18.00 -19.76
N PRO A 43 -1.01 17.24 -18.66
CA PRO A 43 -2.10 16.45 -18.09
C PRO A 43 -3.36 17.29 -17.82
N ALA A 44 -4.54 16.66 -17.96
CA ALA A 44 -5.83 17.34 -17.84
C ALA A 44 -6.09 17.88 -16.42
N ASP A 45 -5.61 17.19 -15.39
CA ASP A 45 -5.68 17.57 -13.98
C ASP A 45 -4.80 18.79 -13.63
N PHE A 46 -3.80 19.08 -14.48
CA PHE A 46 -2.99 20.28 -14.35
C PHE A 46 -3.59 21.47 -15.11
N ALA A 47 -4.31 21.22 -16.21
CA ALA A 47 -4.98 22.28 -16.96
C ALA A 47 -6.15 22.88 -16.16
N GLN A 48 -6.51 24.13 -16.47
CA GLN A 48 -7.66 24.78 -15.83
C GLN A 48 -8.97 24.00 -16.08
N PRO A 49 -9.80 23.74 -15.04
CA PRO A 49 -11.00 22.91 -15.15
C PRO A 49 -11.91 23.32 -16.32
N GLY A 50 -12.26 22.36 -17.18
CA GLY A 50 -13.09 22.60 -18.37
C GLY A 50 -12.37 23.24 -19.55
N THR A 51 -11.05 23.43 -19.49
CA THR A 51 -10.22 23.96 -20.60
C THR A 51 -8.90 23.18 -20.73
N ARG A 52 -8.14 23.42 -21.81
CA ARG A 52 -6.74 22.96 -21.95
C ARG A 52 -5.73 24.05 -21.58
N ALA A 53 -6.18 25.13 -20.95
CA ALA A 53 -5.36 26.30 -20.69
C ALA A 53 -4.41 26.05 -19.50
N LEU A 54 -3.17 26.55 -19.62
CA LEU A 54 -2.19 26.51 -18.55
C LEU A 54 -2.70 27.22 -17.29
N PRO A 55 -2.55 26.61 -16.10
CA PRO A 55 -2.98 27.21 -14.85
C PRO A 55 -2.07 28.36 -14.42
N THR A 56 -2.56 29.18 -13.50
CA THR A 56 -1.73 30.19 -12.82
C THR A 56 -0.62 29.49 -12.02
N PRO A 57 0.66 29.81 -12.24
CA PRO A 57 1.76 29.25 -11.47
C PRO A 57 1.68 29.59 -9.97
N PRO A 58 2.32 28.80 -9.08
CA PRO A 58 2.52 29.18 -7.68
C PRO A 58 3.25 30.53 -7.56
N ASN A 59 3.06 31.21 -6.43
CA ASN A 59 3.78 32.45 -6.10
C ASN A 59 4.90 32.18 -5.09
N ASP A 60 5.95 33.00 -5.14
CA ASP A 60 6.95 33.08 -4.08
C ASP A 60 6.38 33.80 -2.83
N TYR A 61 7.18 33.86 -1.77
CA TYR A 61 6.81 34.55 -0.52
C TYR A 61 6.58 36.07 -0.68
N ALA A 62 7.08 36.66 -1.76
CA ALA A 62 6.88 38.07 -2.09
C ALA A 62 5.67 38.30 -3.02
N GLY A 63 4.95 37.24 -3.41
CA GLY A 63 3.78 37.29 -4.28
C GLY A 63 4.09 37.27 -5.78
N ASN A 64 5.33 37.02 -6.19
CA ASN A 64 5.71 36.92 -7.60
C ASN A 64 5.51 35.49 -8.11
N SER A 65 4.89 35.33 -9.28
CA SER A 65 4.62 34.01 -9.85
C SER A 65 5.88 33.34 -10.40
N TYR A 66 6.06 32.06 -10.06
CA TYR A 66 7.02 31.19 -10.73
C TYR A 66 6.66 31.05 -12.22
N LYS A 67 7.61 30.57 -13.02
CA LYS A 67 7.42 30.40 -14.46
C LYS A 67 7.51 28.91 -14.79
N LEU A 68 6.58 28.40 -15.59
CA LEU A 68 6.69 27.06 -16.15
C LEU A 68 7.65 27.12 -17.34
N ARG A 69 8.83 26.53 -17.19
CA ARG A 69 9.80 26.36 -18.27
C ARG A 69 9.53 25.06 -18.98
N CYS A 70 9.62 25.05 -20.30
CA CYS A 70 9.46 23.88 -21.16
C CYS A 70 10.71 23.72 -22.01
N ILE A 71 11.29 22.53 -22.02
CA ILE A 71 12.55 22.19 -22.67
C ILE A 71 12.27 21.08 -23.68
N LEU A 72 12.69 21.28 -24.92
CA LEU A 72 12.71 20.27 -25.96
C LEU A 72 14.16 20.00 -26.35
N GLU A 73 14.55 18.73 -26.31
CA GLU A 73 15.74 18.23 -26.98
C GLU A 73 15.39 17.26 -28.10
N VAL A 74 16.02 17.41 -29.25
CA VAL A 74 15.93 16.48 -30.38
C VAL A 74 17.28 15.84 -30.59
N TRP A 75 17.29 14.52 -30.54
CA TRP A 75 18.46 13.69 -30.68
C TRP A 75 18.37 12.84 -31.94
N SER A 76 19.54 12.36 -32.40
CA SER A 76 19.59 11.19 -33.27
C SER A 76 18.81 10.02 -32.63
N LYS A 77 18.26 9.13 -33.47
CA LYS A 77 17.41 8.01 -33.01
C LYS A 77 18.05 7.16 -31.91
N ASP A 78 19.36 6.96 -32.01
CA ASP A 78 20.21 6.19 -31.10
C ASP A 78 20.71 6.98 -29.88
N LEU A 79 20.27 8.23 -29.71
CA LEU A 79 20.63 9.14 -28.61
C LEU A 79 22.13 9.50 -28.52
N SER A 80 22.90 9.30 -29.59
CA SER A 80 24.34 9.61 -29.63
C SER A 80 24.63 11.09 -29.83
N THR A 81 23.74 11.84 -30.50
CA THR A 81 24.00 13.23 -30.89
C THR A 81 22.78 14.10 -30.62
N LEU A 82 22.99 15.15 -29.83
CA LEU A 82 22.01 16.21 -29.60
C LEU A 82 22.05 17.18 -30.78
N ILE A 83 20.90 17.41 -31.41
CA ILE A 83 20.80 18.17 -32.67
C ILE A 83 20.11 19.51 -32.42
N VAL A 84 19.03 19.50 -31.65
CA VAL A 84 18.29 20.71 -31.28
C VAL A 84 18.05 20.72 -29.79
N ARG A 85 18.21 21.89 -29.17
CA ARG A 85 17.68 22.23 -27.85
C ARG A 85 16.93 23.55 -27.93
N LYS A 86 15.77 23.59 -27.28
CA LYS A 86 14.97 24.80 -27.08
C LYS A 86 14.44 24.85 -25.65
N GLU A 87 14.35 26.06 -25.10
CA GLU A 87 13.65 26.33 -23.85
C GLU A 87 12.67 27.47 -24.09
N GLU A 88 11.42 27.27 -23.67
CA GLU A 88 10.33 28.22 -23.84
C GLU A 88 9.62 28.39 -22.50
N VAL A 89 9.11 29.59 -22.24
CA VAL A 89 8.28 29.90 -21.06
C VAL A 89 6.89 30.31 -21.55
N PRO A 90 5.95 29.35 -21.70
CA PRO A 90 4.59 29.67 -22.12
C PRO A 90 3.86 30.55 -21.09
N THR A 91 2.85 31.27 -21.56
CA THR A 91 2.09 32.21 -20.75
C THR A 91 0.85 31.53 -20.16
N THR A 92 0.41 31.97 -18.97
CA THR A 92 -0.86 31.56 -18.38
C THR A 92 -2.00 31.74 -19.39
N GLY A 93 -2.84 30.72 -19.56
CA GLY A 93 -3.92 30.74 -20.54
C GLY A 93 -3.59 30.09 -21.89
N ASP A 94 -2.31 29.85 -22.20
CA ASP A 94 -1.93 29.13 -23.42
C ASP A 94 -2.52 27.71 -23.41
N THR A 95 -3.00 27.25 -24.57
CA THR A 95 -3.69 25.95 -24.71
C THR A 95 -2.79 24.83 -25.20
N ASP A 96 -1.64 25.19 -25.77
CA ASP A 96 -0.67 24.32 -26.41
C ASP A 96 0.74 24.87 -26.17
N ILE A 97 1.71 24.02 -25.84
CA ILE A 97 3.12 24.40 -25.78
C ILE A 97 3.75 24.04 -27.12
N LYS A 98 4.13 25.05 -27.92
CA LYS A 98 4.61 24.85 -29.29
C LYS A 98 6.11 25.10 -29.40
N PHE A 99 6.78 24.21 -30.12
CA PHE A 99 8.19 24.32 -30.48
C PHE A 99 8.32 24.25 -31.99
N GLU A 100 9.00 25.23 -32.57
CA GLU A 100 9.33 25.24 -34.00
C GLU A 100 10.84 25.18 -34.18
N PHE A 101 11.33 24.28 -35.02
CA PHE A 101 12.76 24.12 -35.30
C PHE A 101 12.96 23.53 -36.70
N GLU A 102 14.20 23.47 -37.16
CA GLU A 102 14.55 22.92 -38.47
C GLU A 102 15.38 21.64 -38.33
N LEU A 103 15.08 20.64 -39.17
CA LEU A 103 15.90 19.45 -39.37
C LEU A 103 16.18 19.29 -40.87
N ALA A 104 17.45 19.37 -41.24
CA ALA A 104 17.87 19.37 -42.64
C ALA A 104 17.75 17.99 -43.33
N ASN A 105 17.88 16.90 -42.57
CA ASN A 105 17.97 15.56 -43.13
C ASN A 105 16.68 14.77 -42.87
N PRO A 106 16.15 14.05 -43.89
CA PRO A 106 15.13 13.05 -43.65
C PRO A 106 15.74 11.88 -42.87
N ALA A 107 15.24 11.63 -41.66
CA ALA A 107 15.71 10.56 -40.79
C ALA A 107 14.73 10.28 -39.64
N ASP A 108 15.03 9.24 -38.88
CA ASP A 108 14.38 8.99 -37.60
C ASP A 108 15.10 9.75 -36.48
N TYR A 109 14.31 10.31 -35.59
CA TYR A 109 14.76 11.13 -34.47
C TYR A 109 14.03 10.73 -33.19
N LYS A 110 14.57 11.18 -32.07
CA LYS A 110 13.94 11.05 -30.75
C LYS A 110 13.85 12.41 -30.09
N ALA A 111 12.65 12.79 -29.68
CA ALA A 111 12.40 14.00 -28.91
C ALA A 111 12.29 13.65 -27.42
N LEU A 112 13.03 14.39 -26.61
CA LEU A 112 12.97 14.38 -25.15
C LEU A 112 12.37 15.71 -24.70
N PHE A 113 11.38 15.63 -23.83
CA PHE A 113 10.67 16.80 -23.35
C PHE A 113 10.71 16.85 -21.83
N TRP A 114 10.91 18.05 -21.30
CA TRP A 114 10.87 18.32 -19.86
C TRP A 114 10.16 19.66 -19.61
N ALA A 115 9.32 19.74 -18.57
CA ALA A 115 8.80 21.01 -18.09
C ALA A 115 8.86 21.08 -16.57
N ASP A 116 9.30 22.21 -16.03
CA ASP A 116 9.46 22.43 -14.59
C ASP A 116 9.30 23.90 -14.21
N TYR A 117 9.15 24.18 -12.91
CA TYR A 117 9.07 25.54 -12.41
C TYR A 117 10.45 26.16 -12.16
N ILE A 118 10.69 27.32 -12.77
CA ILE A 118 11.83 28.20 -12.50
C ILE A 118 11.40 29.46 -11.74
N THR A 119 12.35 30.11 -11.08
CA THR A 119 12.05 31.28 -10.26
C THR A 119 11.53 32.47 -11.10
N PRO A 120 10.76 33.40 -10.50
CA PRO A 120 10.25 34.58 -11.21
C PRO A 120 11.35 35.40 -11.90
N THR A 121 12.54 35.41 -11.28
CA THR A 121 13.73 36.17 -11.68
C THR A 121 14.85 35.27 -12.23
N ALA A 122 14.52 34.10 -12.77
CA ALA A 122 15.50 33.20 -13.35
C ALA A 122 16.35 33.91 -14.42
N ASN A 123 17.67 33.86 -14.25
CA ASN A 123 18.61 34.49 -15.18
C ASN A 123 18.58 33.77 -16.53
N GLU A 124 18.64 34.54 -17.60
CA GLU A 124 18.69 34.04 -18.97
C GLU A 124 20.12 34.13 -19.52
N THR A 125 20.57 33.08 -20.20
CA THR A 125 21.88 33.03 -20.86
C THR A 125 21.74 32.50 -22.28
N SER A 126 22.36 33.14 -23.25
CA SER A 126 22.37 32.65 -24.63
C SER A 126 23.40 31.53 -24.80
N GLN A 127 22.98 30.45 -25.44
CA GLN A 127 23.80 29.29 -25.77
C GLN A 127 23.85 29.14 -27.29
N THR A 128 24.93 28.57 -27.82
CA THR A 128 25.14 28.39 -29.28
C THR A 128 25.31 26.94 -29.71
N THR A 129 25.40 26.01 -28.76
CA THR A 129 25.55 24.57 -29.00
C THR A 129 24.44 23.84 -28.24
N PRO A 130 23.68 22.91 -28.86
CA PRO A 130 23.81 22.38 -30.23
C PRO A 130 23.34 23.37 -31.32
N ASN A 131 22.49 24.33 -30.95
CA ASN A 131 21.99 25.43 -31.77
C ASN A 131 21.92 26.71 -30.91
N SER A 132 21.52 27.83 -31.51
CA SER A 132 21.21 29.04 -30.74
C SER A 132 19.93 28.84 -29.92
N TYR A 133 20.00 28.99 -28.59
CA TYR A 133 18.83 28.98 -27.70
C TYR A 133 19.09 29.80 -26.43
N THR A 134 18.02 30.19 -25.74
CA THR A 134 18.10 30.81 -24.40
C THR A 134 18.02 29.70 -23.35
N HIS A 135 18.99 29.66 -22.45
CA HIS A 135 18.93 28.82 -21.26
C HIS A 135 18.47 29.65 -20.06
N TYR A 136 17.43 29.17 -19.38
CA TYR A 136 16.95 29.73 -18.13
C TYR A 136 17.60 29.02 -16.95
N ARG A 137 18.07 29.77 -15.96
CA ARG A 137 18.69 29.19 -14.76
C ARG A 137 17.77 28.17 -14.09
N ASP A 138 18.32 26.98 -13.87
CA ASP A 138 17.67 25.89 -13.15
C ASP A 138 17.25 26.29 -11.72
N ASN A 139 16.12 25.75 -11.26
CA ASN A 139 15.60 25.94 -9.91
C ASN A 139 15.68 24.65 -9.08
N CYS A 140 14.78 23.69 -9.30
CA CYS A 140 14.75 22.40 -8.59
C CYS A 140 15.59 21.31 -9.28
N TYR A 141 15.64 21.38 -10.62
CA TYR A 141 16.22 20.33 -11.46
C TYR A 141 17.32 20.88 -12.34
N THR A 142 18.48 20.22 -12.34
CA THR A 142 19.52 20.45 -13.33
C THR A 142 19.15 19.75 -14.63
N THR A 143 19.04 20.52 -15.72
CA THR A 143 18.50 20.04 -17.00
C THR A 143 19.46 20.20 -18.18
N ASN A 144 20.61 20.85 -17.96
CA ASN A 144 21.60 21.20 -18.98
C ASN A 144 23.00 20.62 -18.65
N GLY A 145 23.05 19.55 -17.87
CA GLY A 145 24.29 18.79 -17.63
C GLY A 145 24.83 18.13 -18.90
N THR A 146 25.95 17.41 -18.78
CA THR A 146 26.62 16.78 -19.93
C THR A 146 25.72 15.85 -20.75
N ASP A 147 24.77 15.17 -20.09
CA ASP A 147 23.82 14.25 -20.73
C ASP A 147 22.49 14.90 -21.14
N GLY A 148 22.32 16.21 -20.94
CA GLY A 148 21.08 16.93 -21.22
C GLY A 148 19.88 16.31 -20.50
N LEU A 149 18.76 16.14 -21.19
CA LEU A 149 17.55 15.54 -20.61
C LEU A 149 17.68 14.02 -20.37
N LYS A 150 18.77 13.37 -20.77
CA LYS A 150 19.02 11.96 -20.42
C LYS A 150 19.44 11.78 -18.95
N ALA A 151 19.72 12.87 -18.22
CA ALA A 151 20.01 12.85 -16.79
C ALA A 151 19.53 14.15 -16.12
N VAL A 152 18.21 14.26 -15.93
CA VAL A 152 17.63 15.36 -15.15
C VAL A 152 17.84 15.07 -13.66
N GLU A 153 18.57 15.92 -12.96
CA GLU A 153 18.97 15.69 -11.57
C GLU A 153 18.32 16.68 -10.60
N ILE A 154 17.91 16.21 -9.43
CA ILE A 154 17.58 17.10 -8.30
C ILE A 154 18.85 17.84 -7.87
N SER A 155 18.81 19.17 -7.92
CA SER A 155 19.92 20.04 -7.52
C SER A 155 19.56 20.98 -6.37
N ASN A 156 18.27 21.25 -6.17
CA ASN A 156 17.74 21.99 -5.04
C ASN A 156 16.38 21.40 -4.65
N TYR A 157 16.07 21.41 -3.35
CA TYR A 157 14.85 20.81 -2.82
C TYR A 157 14.12 21.79 -1.91
N PRO A 158 13.44 22.80 -2.48
CA PRO A 158 12.74 23.80 -1.70
C PRO A 158 11.59 23.19 -0.90
N THR A 159 11.24 23.82 0.22
CA THR A 159 10.20 23.34 1.13
C THR A 159 8.82 23.28 0.49
N ASP A 160 8.46 24.26 -0.35
CA ASP A 160 7.19 24.23 -1.06
C ASP A 160 7.18 23.09 -2.10
N PRO A 161 6.38 22.03 -1.90
CA PRO A 161 6.28 20.97 -2.88
C PRO A 161 5.72 21.44 -4.23
N LEU A 162 4.86 22.46 -4.29
CA LEU A 162 4.16 22.84 -5.52
C LEU A 162 5.10 23.28 -6.64
N ILE A 163 6.21 23.95 -6.28
CA ILE A 163 7.23 24.40 -7.25
C ILE A 163 8.21 23.30 -7.66
N ARG A 164 8.02 22.08 -7.14
CA ARG A 164 8.77 20.88 -7.54
C ARG A 164 7.99 20.04 -8.55
N ASP A 165 6.76 20.41 -8.90
CA ASP A 165 6.02 19.69 -9.95
C ASP A 165 6.73 19.87 -11.31
N ALA A 166 6.71 18.82 -12.12
CA ALA A 166 7.41 18.73 -13.39
C ALA A 166 6.80 17.64 -14.26
N PHE A 167 7.11 17.69 -15.55
CA PHE A 167 6.49 16.85 -16.55
C PHE A 167 7.50 16.42 -17.60
N PHE A 168 7.34 15.22 -18.15
CA PHE A 168 8.22 14.74 -19.19
C PHE A 168 7.46 13.96 -20.27
N ALA A 169 8.08 13.85 -21.42
CA ALA A 169 7.67 12.93 -22.48
C ALA A 169 8.89 12.50 -23.30
N CYS A 170 8.82 11.30 -23.87
CA CYS A 170 9.76 10.82 -24.86
C CYS A 170 8.96 10.36 -26.08
N LYS A 171 9.33 10.83 -27.27
CA LYS A 171 8.62 10.47 -28.50
C LYS A 171 9.58 10.27 -29.65
N ASP A 172 9.46 9.10 -30.25
CA ASP A 172 10.08 8.80 -31.53
C ASP A 172 9.28 9.44 -32.67
N PHE A 173 9.97 9.99 -33.66
CA PHE A 173 9.35 10.53 -34.87
C PHE A 173 10.25 10.42 -36.09
N THR A 174 9.65 10.40 -37.26
CA THR A 174 10.34 10.37 -38.55
C THR A 174 10.13 11.70 -39.26
N LYS A 175 11.22 12.36 -39.65
CA LYS A 175 11.17 13.54 -40.53
C LYS A 175 11.35 13.08 -41.97
N GLY A 176 10.36 13.37 -42.82
CA GLY A 176 10.46 13.18 -44.27
C GLY A 176 11.12 14.35 -44.98
N VAL A 177 11.05 14.36 -46.31
CA VAL A 177 11.59 15.45 -47.15
C VAL A 177 10.83 16.78 -47.00
N GLY A 178 9.54 16.73 -46.66
CA GLY A 178 8.71 17.92 -46.42
C GLY A 178 8.60 18.28 -44.94
N ALA A 179 7.98 19.43 -44.65
CA ALA A 179 7.75 19.89 -43.28
C ALA A 179 6.95 18.88 -42.44
N LEU A 180 7.21 18.82 -41.14
CA LEU A 180 6.44 18.00 -40.19
C LEU A 180 5.66 18.91 -39.24
N THR A 181 4.33 18.96 -39.36
CA THR A 181 3.49 19.89 -38.57
C THR A 181 2.57 19.21 -37.54
N ASP A 182 2.34 17.90 -37.67
CA ASP A 182 1.41 17.16 -36.81
C ASP A 182 2.13 16.32 -35.74
N PHE A 183 3.30 16.76 -35.29
CA PHE A 183 4.07 16.08 -34.26
C PHE A 183 3.62 16.52 -32.86
N LYS A 184 3.08 15.61 -32.05
CA LYS A 184 2.50 15.95 -30.74
C LYS A 184 2.85 14.94 -29.66
N ALA A 185 2.90 15.39 -28.40
CA ALA A 185 2.99 14.52 -27.24
C ALA A 185 2.15 15.05 -26.06
N THR A 186 1.59 14.12 -25.29
CA THR A 186 1.02 14.43 -23.98
C THR A 186 2.04 14.07 -22.93
N LEU A 187 2.32 15.03 -22.05
CA LEU A 187 3.27 14.86 -20.99
C LEU A 187 2.63 14.14 -19.80
N VAL A 188 3.48 13.49 -19.00
CA VAL A 188 3.12 12.86 -17.73
C VAL A 188 4.11 13.31 -16.65
N ARG A 189 3.75 13.14 -15.39
CA ARG A 189 4.69 13.42 -14.30
C ARG A 189 5.75 12.32 -14.21
N PRO A 190 7.02 12.67 -13.96
CA PRO A 190 8.08 11.71 -13.69
C PRO A 190 8.07 11.20 -12.24
N PHE A 191 7.12 11.65 -11.42
CA PHE A 191 7.07 11.41 -9.99
C PHE A 191 5.90 10.53 -9.59
N ALA A 192 6.03 9.86 -8.45
CA ALA A 192 4.93 9.59 -7.55
C ALA A 192 4.73 10.81 -6.62
N LYS A 193 3.49 11.22 -6.38
CA LYS A 193 3.17 12.18 -5.32
C LYS A 193 2.86 11.41 -4.04
N LEU A 194 3.67 11.56 -3.00
CA LEU A 194 3.45 10.91 -1.71
C LEU A 194 2.88 11.90 -0.70
N THR A 195 1.68 11.64 -0.17
CA THR A 195 1.08 12.35 0.96
C THR A 195 1.21 11.49 2.22
N ILE A 196 1.70 12.06 3.32
CA ILE A 196 1.69 11.43 4.64
C ILE A 196 0.74 12.22 5.54
N ALA A 197 -0.18 11.54 6.24
CA ALA A 197 -1.17 12.17 7.09
C ALA A 197 -1.32 11.51 8.47
N GLU A 198 -1.76 12.31 9.45
CA GLU A 198 -2.15 11.88 10.78
C GLU A 198 -3.65 11.54 10.81
N LYS A 199 -4.01 10.34 11.28
CA LYS A 199 -5.39 9.88 11.41
C LYS A 199 -6.14 10.54 12.57
N ASN A 200 -5.44 10.89 13.64
CA ASN A 200 -6.03 11.42 14.86
C ASN A 200 -5.96 12.95 14.88
N ALA A 201 -7.09 13.59 14.57
CA ALA A 201 -7.22 15.05 14.56
C ALA A 201 -6.91 15.70 15.93
N THR A 202 -7.18 15.01 17.04
CA THR A 202 -6.84 15.50 18.39
C THR A 202 -5.33 15.52 18.59
N ASN A 203 -4.63 14.43 18.24
CA ASN A 203 -3.17 14.35 18.34
C ASN A 203 -2.49 15.34 17.40
N PHE A 204 -3.02 15.49 16.18
CA PHE A 204 -2.59 16.54 15.26
C PHE A 204 -2.65 17.94 15.91
N GLY A 205 -3.70 18.22 16.69
CA GLY A 205 -3.83 19.48 17.43
C GLY A 205 -2.71 19.78 18.43
N TYR A 206 -1.93 18.77 18.84
CA TYR A 206 -0.75 18.94 19.69
C TYR A 206 0.54 19.19 18.91
N CYS A 207 0.50 19.18 17.57
CA CYS A 207 1.65 19.35 16.70
C CYS A 207 1.52 20.63 15.86
N LYS A 208 2.58 21.45 15.82
CA LYS A 208 2.63 22.66 14.98
C LYS A 208 3.47 22.52 13.71
N GLY A 209 4.27 21.46 13.62
CA GLY A 209 5.07 21.16 12.43
C GLY A 209 5.80 19.81 12.54
N VAL A 210 6.30 19.33 11.42
CA VAL A 210 7.07 18.09 11.29
C VAL A 210 8.34 18.34 10.47
N TYR A 211 9.46 17.77 10.87
CA TYR A 211 10.69 17.71 10.08
C TYR A 211 10.87 16.31 9.52
N VAL A 212 11.26 16.23 8.25
CA VAL A 212 11.34 14.98 7.49
C VAL A 212 12.77 14.72 7.03
N THR A 213 13.23 13.49 7.23
CA THR A 213 14.48 12.98 6.67
C THR A 213 14.18 11.72 5.86
N HIS A 214 14.62 11.69 4.59
CA HIS A 214 14.27 10.65 3.64
C HIS A 214 15.23 10.63 2.45
N ASP A 215 15.63 9.43 2.01
CA ASP A 215 16.40 9.24 0.77
C ASP A 215 15.46 9.02 -0.41
N ILE A 216 15.65 9.78 -1.49
CA ILE A 216 14.86 9.68 -2.73
C ILE A 216 15.76 9.50 -3.96
N PRO A 217 15.22 8.98 -5.09
CA PRO A 217 15.98 8.93 -6.32
C PRO A 217 16.36 10.32 -6.81
N LYS A 218 17.63 10.50 -7.19
CA LYS A 218 18.18 11.81 -7.57
C LYS A 218 17.93 12.17 -9.03
N THR A 219 18.01 11.19 -9.92
CA THR A 219 18.17 11.41 -11.37
C THR A 219 17.10 10.67 -12.14
N LEU A 220 16.50 11.34 -13.14
CA LEU A 220 15.60 10.75 -14.12
C LEU A 220 16.23 10.81 -15.51
N ASN A 221 16.19 9.69 -16.23
CA ASN A 221 16.46 9.66 -17.66
C ASN A 221 15.16 9.85 -18.46
N VAL A 222 14.95 11.01 -19.08
CA VAL A 222 13.71 11.31 -19.82
C VAL A 222 13.48 10.33 -20.98
N ALA A 223 14.54 9.76 -21.57
CA ALA A 223 14.44 8.90 -22.75
C ALA A 223 13.85 7.53 -22.44
N THR A 224 14.17 6.98 -21.27
CA THR A 224 13.80 5.63 -20.83
C THR A 224 12.79 5.64 -19.70
N GLY A 225 12.67 6.77 -19.02
CA GLY A 225 11.99 6.90 -17.75
C GLY A 225 12.81 6.42 -16.55
N ALA A 226 13.92 5.71 -16.71
CA ALA A 226 14.64 5.12 -15.58
C ALA A 226 15.06 6.16 -14.52
N VAL A 227 14.92 5.79 -13.25
CA VAL A 227 15.36 6.59 -12.10
C VAL A 227 16.65 5.99 -11.51
N SER A 228 17.54 6.83 -11.01
CA SER A 228 18.82 6.39 -10.44
C SER A 228 19.43 7.41 -9.48
N GLY A 229 20.48 7.01 -8.77
CA GLY A 229 21.17 7.85 -7.78
C GLY A 229 20.32 8.12 -6.54
N THR A 230 20.93 8.73 -5.52
CA THR A 230 20.26 9.04 -4.24
C THR A 230 20.45 10.51 -3.91
N PHE A 231 19.36 11.16 -3.50
CA PHE A 231 19.33 12.49 -2.93
C PHE A 231 18.76 12.40 -1.52
N THR A 232 19.55 12.79 -0.52
CA THR A 232 19.15 12.74 0.88
C THR A 232 18.50 14.04 1.30
N ILE A 233 17.20 13.99 1.60
CA ILE A 233 16.50 15.08 2.27
C ILE A 233 16.82 15.00 3.75
N THR A 234 17.34 16.09 4.32
CA THR A 234 17.69 16.16 5.75
C THR A 234 16.86 17.25 6.42
N SER A 235 16.05 16.86 7.41
CA SER A 235 15.31 17.78 8.29
C SER A 235 14.52 18.88 7.54
N LEU A 236 13.77 18.50 6.51
CA LEU A 236 12.90 19.43 5.79
C LEU A 236 11.61 19.68 6.58
N GLY A 237 11.36 20.94 6.97
CA GLY A 237 10.25 21.31 7.85
C GLY A 237 8.94 21.63 7.12
N TYR A 238 7.83 21.12 7.64
CA TYR A 238 6.46 21.43 7.23
C TYR A 238 5.70 21.96 8.44
N SER A 239 4.99 23.08 8.31
CA SER A 239 4.29 23.70 9.45
C SER A 239 3.03 24.45 9.00
N LYS A 240 2.17 24.80 9.97
CA LYS A 240 0.93 25.57 9.72
C LYS A 240 1.18 26.99 9.19
N SER A 241 2.34 27.57 9.48
CA SER A 241 2.77 28.86 8.94
C SER A 241 3.45 28.75 7.58
N ASP A 242 3.73 27.53 7.11
CA ASP A 242 4.51 27.25 5.91
C ASP A 242 3.70 26.51 4.83
N VAL A 243 4.27 26.52 3.63
CA VAL A 243 3.87 25.80 2.42
C VAL A 243 3.89 24.27 2.61
N GLY A 244 3.10 23.53 1.81
CA GLY A 244 3.14 22.06 1.75
C GLY A 244 1.93 21.33 2.34
N GLY A 245 0.81 22.03 2.54
CA GLY A 245 -0.48 21.41 2.88
C GLY A 245 -0.57 20.84 4.30
N PHE A 246 0.35 21.21 5.20
CA PHE A 246 0.31 20.82 6.61
C PHE A 246 -1.02 21.22 7.26
N GLY A 247 -1.75 20.25 7.78
CA GLY A 247 -3.06 20.43 8.40
C GLY A 247 -4.24 20.50 7.45
N ASN A 248 -4.01 20.42 6.13
CA ASN A 248 -5.11 20.24 5.18
C ASN A 248 -5.85 18.95 5.49
N GLU A 249 -7.16 18.98 5.30
CA GLU A 249 -7.97 17.77 5.40
C GLU A 249 -7.73 16.89 4.18
N VAL A 250 -7.51 15.60 4.44
CA VAL A 250 -7.43 14.57 3.42
C VAL A 250 -8.17 13.35 3.93
N THR A 251 -9.01 12.76 3.11
CA THR A 251 -9.63 11.47 3.43
C THR A 251 -8.70 10.37 2.93
N ILE A 252 -8.31 9.44 3.80
CA ILE A 252 -7.51 8.27 3.40
C ILE A 252 -8.24 7.05 3.93
N ASN A 253 -8.65 6.16 3.01
CA ASN A 253 -9.49 4.99 3.28
C ASN A 253 -10.72 5.35 4.13
N GLY A 254 -11.48 6.35 3.68
CA GLY A 254 -12.72 6.80 4.34
C GLY A 254 -12.55 7.51 5.69
N LYS A 255 -11.32 7.68 6.18
CA LYS A 255 -11.04 8.38 7.44
C LYS A 255 -10.52 9.78 7.15
N ALA A 256 -11.17 10.79 7.74
CA ALA A 256 -10.67 12.14 7.75
C ALA A 256 -9.33 12.20 8.51
N CYS A 257 -8.28 12.56 7.80
CA CYS A 257 -6.93 12.71 8.29
C CYS A 257 -6.47 14.16 8.14
N LYS A 258 -5.36 14.50 8.80
CA LYS A 258 -4.68 15.78 8.67
C LYS A 258 -3.33 15.56 8.00
N THR A 259 -3.13 16.17 6.83
CA THR A 259 -1.86 16.07 6.10
C THR A 259 -0.71 16.57 6.95
N LEU A 260 0.35 15.78 7.07
CA LEU A 260 1.61 16.16 7.70
C LEU A 260 2.57 16.70 6.63
N LEU A 261 2.64 16.04 5.49
CA LEU A 261 3.37 16.52 4.32
C LEU A 261 2.79 15.93 3.04
N PHE A 262 3.07 16.58 1.92
CA PHE A 262 3.14 15.87 0.65
C PHE A 262 4.43 16.22 -0.09
N THR A 263 4.86 15.31 -0.95
CA THR A 263 6.10 15.47 -1.69
C THR A 263 6.07 14.77 -3.04
N TYR A 264 6.99 15.15 -3.92
CA TYR A 264 7.19 14.53 -5.24
C TYR A 264 8.49 13.73 -5.20
N ILE A 265 8.41 12.46 -5.60
CA ILE A 265 9.52 11.51 -5.60
C ILE A 265 9.64 10.93 -7.00
N PHE A 266 10.83 11.02 -7.62
CA PHE A 266 11.07 10.33 -8.89
C PHE A 266 10.78 8.83 -8.72
N ALA A 267 9.94 8.25 -9.57
CA ALA A 267 9.50 6.87 -9.42
C ALA A 267 9.36 6.16 -10.78
N GLY A 268 9.61 4.86 -10.79
CA GLY A 268 9.22 3.89 -11.81
C GLY A 268 7.75 3.49 -11.70
N ASP A 269 7.39 2.40 -12.39
CA ASP A 269 5.99 1.93 -12.46
C ASP A 269 5.57 1.13 -11.20
N ASP A 270 6.53 0.56 -10.46
CA ASP A 270 6.30 -0.32 -9.30
C ASP A 270 7.37 -0.12 -8.20
N ASP A 271 7.76 1.13 -7.92
CA ASP A 271 8.76 1.43 -6.90
C ASP A 271 8.17 1.44 -5.48
N THR A 272 9.03 1.55 -4.48
CA THR A 272 8.63 1.76 -3.08
C THR A 272 9.49 2.83 -2.41
N ALA A 273 8.90 3.63 -1.53
CA ALA A 273 9.64 4.57 -0.70
C ALA A 273 10.54 3.82 0.29
N GLY A 274 11.75 4.34 0.50
CA GLY A 274 12.60 3.96 1.63
C GLY A 274 12.04 4.42 2.98
N GLU A 275 12.82 4.25 4.05
CA GLU A 275 12.43 4.73 5.38
C GLU A 275 12.24 6.25 5.40
N ILE A 276 11.24 6.72 6.14
CA ILE A 276 10.94 8.15 6.32
C ILE A 276 10.95 8.47 7.81
N ALA A 277 11.92 9.26 8.26
CA ALA A 277 12.00 9.72 9.63
C ALA A 277 11.25 11.04 9.81
N LEU A 278 10.41 11.11 10.85
CA LEU A 278 9.56 12.23 11.21
C LEU A 278 9.90 12.72 12.63
N GLU A 279 10.23 14.00 12.74
CA GLU A 279 10.43 14.69 14.03
C GLU A 279 9.36 15.75 14.23
N PHE A 280 8.55 15.62 15.27
CA PHE A 280 7.40 16.49 15.48
C PHE A 280 7.71 17.65 16.43
N THR A 281 7.22 18.83 16.06
CA THR A 281 7.30 20.04 16.89
C THR A 281 5.99 20.22 17.66
N PRO A 282 6.00 20.20 19.00
CA PRO A 282 4.79 20.41 19.80
C PRO A 282 4.18 21.80 19.60
N ALA A 283 2.84 21.87 19.63
CA ALA A 283 2.10 23.11 19.61
C ALA A 283 2.36 23.95 20.87
N ASP A 284 2.39 25.28 20.71
CA ASP A 284 2.65 26.19 21.81
C ASP A 284 1.57 26.08 22.90
N GLY A 285 2.00 25.95 24.16
CA GLY A 285 1.08 25.80 25.30
C GLY A 285 0.44 24.42 25.44
N SER A 286 0.78 23.43 24.60
CA SER A 286 0.25 22.05 24.71
C SER A 286 0.72 21.31 25.96
N GLY A 287 1.90 21.66 26.49
CA GLY A 287 2.55 20.92 27.58
C GLY A 287 3.02 19.51 27.20
N LYS A 288 2.96 19.14 25.91
CA LYS A 288 3.28 17.81 25.40
C LYS A 288 4.73 17.74 24.91
N THR A 289 5.36 16.59 25.12
CA THR A 289 6.57 16.17 24.40
C THR A 289 6.17 15.12 23.38
N LEU A 290 6.44 15.38 22.10
CA LEU A 290 6.10 14.47 21.01
C LEU A 290 7.30 13.58 20.68
N LYS A 291 7.03 12.31 20.40
CA LYS A 291 8.06 11.32 20.06
C LYS A 291 8.35 11.34 18.56
N SER A 292 9.62 11.26 18.15
CA SER A 292 9.98 11.03 16.75
C SER A 292 9.53 9.63 16.29
N VAL A 293 9.13 9.54 15.02
CA VAL A 293 8.63 8.31 14.41
C VAL A 293 9.37 8.02 13.12
N THR A 294 9.72 6.76 12.89
CA THR A 294 10.23 6.29 11.60
C THR A 294 9.16 5.44 10.94
N ILE A 295 8.70 5.86 9.77
CA ILE A 295 7.87 5.05 8.90
C ILE A 295 8.80 4.04 8.20
N PRO A 296 8.54 2.72 8.29
CA PRO A 296 9.35 1.72 7.62
C PRO A 296 9.26 1.85 6.10
N ALA A 297 10.28 1.37 5.40
CA ALA A 297 10.27 1.27 3.95
C ALA A 297 9.12 0.40 3.45
N GLY A 298 8.70 0.62 2.19
CA GLY A 298 7.71 -0.23 1.51
C GLY A 298 6.41 0.47 1.12
N ILE A 299 6.28 1.78 1.36
CA ILE A 299 5.13 2.54 0.80
C ILE A 299 5.23 2.49 -0.72
N PRO A 300 4.24 1.94 -1.45
CA PRO A 300 4.30 1.87 -2.91
C PRO A 300 4.32 3.25 -3.57
N LEU A 301 5.16 3.38 -4.59
CA LEU A 301 5.32 4.58 -5.41
C LEU A 301 5.13 4.20 -6.87
N LYS A 302 4.26 4.94 -7.56
CA LYS A 302 4.03 4.74 -8.98
C LYS A 302 4.10 6.07 -9.72
N ARG A 303 4.90 6.09 -10.79
CA ARG A 303 5.05 7.25 -11.67
C ARG A 303 3.70 7.71 -12.19
N ASN A 304 3.46 9.02 -12.10
CA ASN A 304 2.23 9.67 -12.56
C ASN A 304 0.99 9.25 -11.75
N TYR A 305 1.18 8.77 -10.52
CA TYR A 305 0.11 8.49 -9.55
C TYR A 305 0.35 9.25 -8.23
N CYS A 306 -0.73 9.39 -7.47
CA CYS A 306 -0.69 9.86 -6.09
C CYS A 306 -0.77 8.65 -5.14
N THR A 307 0.14 8.59 -4.19
CA THR A 307 0.09 7.69 -3.03
C THR A 307 -0.29 8.51 -1.79
N ASN A 308 -1.40 8.19 -1.16
CA ASN A 308 -1.82 8.80 0.11
C ASN A 308 -1.67 7.78 1.23
N ALA A 309 -0.85 8.10 2.22
CA ALA A 309 -0.59 7.24 3.36
C ALA A 309 -0.94 7.92 4.69
N ALA A 310 -1.64 7.23 5.57
CA ALA A 310 -2.07 7.76 6.87
C ALA A 310 -1.74 6.80 8.02
N GLY A 311 -1.26 7.34 9.13
CA GLY A 311 -1.01 6.59 10.37
C GLY A 311 -1.44 7.35 11.61
N SER A 312 -1.37 6.69 12.76
CA SER A 312 -1.39 7.38 14.07
C SER A 312 0.04 7.67 14.48
N LEU A 313 0.58 8.77 13.96
CA LEU A 313 2.00 9.09 13.92
C LEU A 313 2.42 10.03 15.06
N ILE A 314 1.53 10.91 15.49
CA ILE A 314 1.79 11.83 16.59
C ILE A 314 1.46 11.13 17.91
N ILE A 315 2.50 10.86 18.69
CA ILE A 315 2.43 10.11 19.95
C ILE A 315 3.14 10.92 21.05
N GLU A 316 2.55 10.92 22.25
CA GLU A 316 3.16 11.52 23.44
C GLU A 316 4.32 10.64 23.97
N ALA A 317 5.44 11.24 24.33
CA ALA A 317 6.69 10.52 24.64
C ALA A 317 6.66 9.59 25.88
N VAL A 318 5.58 9.57 26.67
CA VAL A 318 5.46 8.76 27.91
C VAL A 318 4.66 7.46 27.77
N THR A 319 4.14 7.13 26.59
CA THR A 319 3.49 5.84 26.31
C THR A 319 4.44 4.87 25.59
N PRO A 320 4.48 3.56 25.93
CA PRO A 320 5.22 2.59 25.13
C PRO A 320 4.67 2.55 23.70
N SER A 321 5.56 2.37 22.72
CA SER A 321 5.26 2.57 21.30
C SER A 321 4.28 1.51 20.77
N PRO A 322 3.15 1.88 20.16
CA PRO A 322 2.57 1.07 19.10
C PRO A 322 3.50 1.11 17.88
N ASN A 323 3.60 0.01 17.12
CA ASN A 323 4.26 -0.01 15.83
C ASN A 323 3.58 1.01 14.89
N THR A 324 4.37 1.73 14.10
CA THR A 324 3.86 2.73 13.15
C THR A 324 3.15 2.04 11.99
N VAL A 325 1.82 1.94 12.07
CA VAL A 325 0.99 1.35 11.02
C VAL A 325 0.48 2.44 10.07
N MET A 326 0.89 2.34 8.81
CA MET A 326 0.43 3.20 7.71
C MET A 326 -0.68 2.49 6.93
N THR A 327 -1.75 3.21 6.61
CA THR A 327 -2.75 2.81 5.61
C THR A 327 -2.44 3.54 4.33
N VAL A 328 -2.37 2.84 3.20
CA VAL A 328 -1.94 3.40 1.91
C VAL A 328 -3.02 3.22 0.86
N ASP A 329 -3.26 4.27 0.07
CA ASP A 329 -4.10 4.28 -1.12
C ASP A 329 -3.30 4.83 -2.32
N ILE A 330 -3.55 4.32 -3.52
CA ILE A 330 -2.89 4.74 -4.76
C ILE A 330 -3.96 5.00 -5.83
N THR A 331 -3.96 6.22 -6.39
CA THR A 331 -4.95 6.63 -7.39
C THR A 331 -4.31 7.35 -8.57
N ASP A 332 -4.92 7.20 -9.75
CA ASP A 332 -4.60 7.98 -10.96
C ASP A 332 -5.27 9.36 -10.96
N LYS A 333 -6.10 9.65 -9.96
CA LYS A 333 -6.79 10.93 -9.79
C LYS A 333 -5.90 11.92 -9.04
N TRP A 334 -5.68 13.08 -9.64
CA TRP A 334 -4.80 14.13 -9.13
C TRP A 334 -5.56 15.33 -8.50
N GLU A 335 -6.90 15.25 -8.40
CA GLU A 335 -7.77 16.28 -7.81
C GLU A 335 -8.05 16.05 -6.30
N THR A 336 -8.54 17.08 -5.58
CA THR A 336 -9.02 17.01 -4.19
C THR A 336 -10.56 17.17 -4.10
N PRO A 337 -11.31 16.43 -3.25
CA PRO A 337 -11.15 15.05 -2.83
C PRO A 337 -12.25 14.09 -3.37
N ASP A 338 -11.82 12.83 -3.49
CA ASP A 338 -12.50 11.54 -3.34
C ASP A 338 -13.40 10.93 -4.45
N SER A 339 -12.95 9.76 -4.92
CA SER A 339 -13.82 8.59 -5.10
C SER A 339 -13.01 7.27 -5.12
N GLU A 340 -13.33 6.41 -4.14
CA GLU A 340 -13.28 4.92 -4.01
C GLU A 340 -11.97 4.18 -4.38
N TYR A 341 -11.53 3.12 -3.67
CA TYR A 341 -12.15 1.79 -3.47
C TYR A 341 -11.51 1.08 -2.24
N ASP A 342 -12.25 0.25 -1.50
CA ASP A 342 -11.72 -0.44 -0.31
C ASP A 342 -10.65 -1.50 -0.65
N ILE A 343 -9.47 -1.38 -0.04
CA ILE A 343 -8.47 -2.46 0.05
C ILE A 343 -8.80 -3.26 1.32
N PRO A 344 -8.81 -4.61 1.27
CA PRO A 344 -9.08 -5.42 2.44
C PRO A 344 -8.13 -5.05 3.58
N ASN A 345 -8.67 -4.54 4.69
CA ASN A 345 -7.90 -4.23 5.88
C ASN A 345 -7.42 -5.55 6.53
N THR A 346 -6.24 -6.02 6.13
CA THR A 346 -5.62 -7.26 6.63
C THR A 346 -5.04 -7.12 8.03
N VAL A 347 -4.90 -5.89 8.56
CA VAL A 347 -4.43 -5.62 9.93
C VAL A 347 -5.59 -5.21 10.83
N TRP A 348 -5.77 -5.89 11.95
CA TRP A 348 -6.82 -5.59 12.92
C TRP A 348 -6.45 -4.39 13.79
N ASP A 349 -7.45 -3.59 14.15
CA ASP A 349 -7.29 -2.46 15.08
C ASP A 349 -7.75 -2.82 16.52
N GLY A 350 -8.04 -4.11 16.76
CA GLY A 350 -8.50 -4.63 18.05
C GLY A 350 -9.98 -4.41 18.34
N THR A 351 -10.72 -3.71 17.47
CA THR A 351 -12.10 -3.31 17.77
C THR A 351 -13.08 -3.47 16.61
N THR A 352 -12.65 -3.19 15.37
CA THR A 352 -13.50 -3.16 14.20
C THR A 352 -13.94 -4.58 13.83
N THR A 353 -15.24 -4.71 13.54
CA THR A 353 -15.84 -5.90 12.95
C THR A 353 -16.68 -5.52 11.74
N SER A 354 -16.72 -6.39 10.75
CA SER A 354 -17.55 -6.23 9.55
C SER A 354 -18.08 -7.58 9.11
N GLN A 355 -19.37 -7.66 8.77
CA GLN A 355 -19.93 -8.90 8.25
C GLN A 355 -19.32 -9.22 6.88
N PRO A 356 -18.86 -10.46 6.64
CA PRO A 356 -18.40 -10.88 5.32
C PRO A 356 -19.49 -10.73 4.27
N ALA A 357 -19.16 -10.17 3.10
CA ALA A 357 -20.13 -9.89 2.03
C ALA A 357 -20.91 -11.14 1.57
N GLY A 358 -20.27 -12.31 1.60
CA GLY A 358 -20.89 -13.59 1.22
C GLY A 358 -21.78 -14.22 2.30
N TYR A 359 -21.82 -13.68 3.53
CA TYR A 359 -22.56 -14.30 4.62
C TYR A 359 -24.07 -14.01 4.53
N ASN A 360 -24.87 -15.07 4.48
CA ASN A 360 -26.33 -15.02 4.60
C ASN A 360 -26.80 -16.03 5.65
N ALA A 361 -27.41 -15.56 6.74
CA ALA A 361 -27.80 -16.37 7.89
C ALA A 361 -28.75 -17.55 7.60
N PHE A 362 -29.47 -17.54 6.46
CA PHE A 362 -30.44 -18.57 6.09
C PHE A 362 -29.96 -19.49 4.98
N THR A 363 -28.77 -19.24 4.43
CA THR A 363 -28.25 -19.97 3.26
C THR A 363 -26.83 -20.44 3.56
N PRO A 364 -26.66 -21.59 4.23
CA PRO A 364 -25.36 -22.20 4.45
C PRO A 364 -24.60 -22.38 3.13
N GLY A 365 -23.31 -22.08 3.14
CA GLY A 365 -22.47 -22.09 1.95
C GLY A 365 -21.07 -21.55 2.22
N GLU A 366 -20.35 -21.26 1.15
CA GLU A 366 -19.01 -20.70 1.20
C GLU A 366 -19.04 -19.19 1.46
N VAL A 367 -18.19 -18.72 2.37
CA VAL A 367 -18.07 -17.33 2.77
C VAL A 367 -16.60 -16.96 2.83
N ASP A 368 -16.19 -16.01 2.00
CA ASP A 368 -14.81 -15.53 2.00
C ASP A 368 -14.59 -14.51 3.12
N ILE A 369 -13.47 -14.65 3.82
CA ILE A 369 -12.94 -13.71 4.79
C ILE A 369 -11.73 -13.06 4.14
N THR A 370 -11.90 -11.78 3.81
CA THR A 370 -10.94 -10.97 3.09
C THR A 370 -10.20 -9.99 4.02
N THR A 371 -10.76 -9.71 5.20
CA THR A 371 -10.23 -8.74 6.16
C THR A 371 -10.13 -9.28 7.58
N ALA A 372 -9.29 -8.62 8.40
CA ALA A 372 -9.19 -8.93 9.82
C ALA A 372 -10.50 -8.60 10.57
N ALA A 373 -11.21 -7.57 10.13
CA ALA A 373 -12.51 -7.19 10.68
C ALA A 373 -13.61 -8.24 10.40
N GLU A 374 -13.56 -8.92 9.26
CA GLU A 374 -14.44 -10.05 8.92
C GLU A 374 -14.13 -11.29 9.77
N LEU A 375 -12.85 -11.57 10.02
CA LEU A 375 -12.45 -12.64 10.94
C LEU A 375 -12.89 -12.32 12.39
N ALA A 376 -12.69 -11.08 12.83
CA ALA A 376 -13.13 -10.62 14.14
C ALA A 376 -14.67 -10.63 14.26
N TRP A 377 -15.39 -10.32 13.18
CA TRP A 377 -16.85 -10.46 13.13
C TRP A 377 -17.25 -11.91 13.37
N LEU A 378 -16.63 -12.88 12.67
CA LEU A 378 -16.92 -14.30 12.84
C LEU A 378 -16.75 -14.73 14.31
N ALA A 379 -15.68 -14.28 14.95
CA ALA A 379 -15.36 -14.64 16.33
C ALA A 379 -16.39 -14.14 17.36
N GLN A 380 -17.08 -13.03 17.08
CA GLN A 380 -18.04 -12.42 17.98
C GLN A 380 -19.47 -12.95 17.80
N GLN A 381 -19.72 -13.78 16.79
CA GLN A 381 -21.07 -14.28 16.53
C GLN A 381 -21.53 -15.31 17.56
N ARG A 382 -22.86 -15.45 17.64
CA ARG A 382 -23.56 -16.36 18.57
C ARG A 382 -24.25 -17.53 17.86
N GLU A 383 -23.88 -17.76 16.60
CA GLU A 383 -24.38 -18.83 15.74
C GLU A 383 -23.45 -20.04 15.76
N THR A 384 -23.98 -21.23 15.45
CA THR A 384 -23.17 -22.46 15.36
C THR A 384 -22.40 -22.57 14.04
N PHE A 385 -22.88 -21.93 12.98
CA PHE A 385 -22.32 -22.01 11.63
C PHE A 385 -22.30 -23.41 11.00
N GLU A 386 -23.18 -24.31 11.45
CA GLU A 386 -23.35 -25.61 10.81
C GLU A 386 -23.71 -25.44 9.32
N GLY A 387 -22.97 -26.13 8.45
CA GLY A 387 -23.13 -26.05 6.99
C GLY A 387 -22.43 -24.86 6.30
N TYR A 388 -21.78 -23.96 7.04
CA TYR A 388 -20.98 -22.88 6.45
C TYR A 388 -19.52 -23.28 6.26
N THR A 389 -18.87 -22.73 5.24
CA THR A 389 -17.42 -22.82 5.01
C THR A 389 -16.83 -21.42 4.93
N PHE A 390 -16.12 -21.00 5.96
CA PHE A 390 -15.38 -19.74 5.96
C PHE A 390 -13.99 -19.94 5.39
N ARG A 391 -13.59 -19.15 4.40
CA ARG A 391 -12.29 -19.27 3.73
C ARG A 391 -11.46 -18.01 3.86
N LEU A 392 -10.22 -18.11 4.31
CA LEU A 392 -9.29 -16.97 4.21
C LEU A 392 -8.90 -16.76 2.75
N THR A 393 -8.86 -15.51 2.30
CA THR A 393 -8.37 -15.15 0.95
C THR A 393 -7.07 -14.35 0.97
N ALA A 394 -6.57 -14.04 2.16
CA ALA A 394 -5.33 -13.31 2.40
C ALA A 394 -4.80 -13.63 3.81
N ASP A 395 -3.54 -13.29 4.06
CA ASP A 395 -2.99 -13.28 5.41
C ASP A 395 -3.71 -12.23 6.27
N ILE A 396 -3.92 -12.55 7.54
CA ILE A 396 -4.60 -11.71 8.53
C ILE A 396 -3.64 -11.43 9.68
N ASP A 397 -3.44 -10.15 9.99
CA ASP A 397 -2.65 -9.70 11.13
C ASP A 397 -3.57 -9.20 12.25
N LEU A 398 -3.58 -9.87 13.40
CA LEU A 398 -4.36 -9.47 14.57
C LEU A 398 -3.68 -8.37 15.41
N ASN A 399 -2.45 -7.98 15.02
CA ASN A 399 -1.72 -6.82 15.51
C ASN A 399 -1.57 -6.78 17.04
N ASP A 400 -1.36 -7.94 17.65
CA ASP A 400 -1.19 -8.14 19.09
C ASP A 400 -2.35 -7.59 19.95
N TYR A 401 -3.53 -7.35 19.35
CA TYR A 401 -4.71 -7.01 20.12
C TYR A 401 -5.35 -8.25 20.74
N GLU A 402 -5.96 -8.06 21.91
CA GLU A 402 -6.62 -9.13 22.65
C GLU A 402 -7.73 -9.78 21.80
N TRP A 403 -7.49 -11.03 21.44
CA TRP A 403 -8.34 -11.85 20.61
C TRP A 403 -9.41 -12.54 21.45
N THR A 404 -10.65 -12.42 21.01
CA THR A 404 -11.75 -13.28 21.48
C THR A 404 -11.79 -14.53 20.60
N PRO A 405 -11.51 -15.74 21.11
CA PRO A 405 -11.45 -16.93 20.26
C PRO A 405 -12.79 -17.27 19.59
N ILE A 406 -12.74 -17.73 18.34
CA ILE A 406 -13.95 -18.19 17.62
C ILE A 406 -14.58 -19.34 18.38
N GLY A 407 -15.89 -19.28 18.59
CA GLY A 407 -16.60 -20.30 19.37
C GLY A 407 -16.71 -19.98 20.86
N SER A 408 -16.24 -18.81 21.32
CA SER A 408 -16.34 -18.41 22.74
C SER A 408 -17.78 -18.18 23.19
N ASN A 409 -18.59 -17.55 22.34
CA ASN A 409 -20.01 -17.28 22.65
C ASN A 409 -20.90 -18.50 22.39
N ARG A 410 -20.63 -19.23 21.31
CA ARG A 410 -21.37 -20.43 20.90
C ARG A 410 -20.41 -21.34 20.16
N THR A 411 -20.38 -22.63 20.51
CA THR A 411 -19.53 -23.64 19.88
C THR A 411 -19.62 -23.58 18.35
N PHE A 412 -18.47 -23.64 17.67
CA PHE A 412 -18.38 -23.58 16.21
C PHE A 412 -18.55 -24.97 15.60
N HIS A 413 -19.47 -25.11 14.64
CA HIS A 413 -19.83 -26.34 13.93
C HIS A 413 -19.58 -26.24 12.41
N GLY A 414 -19.01 -25.13 11.94
CA GLY A 414 -18.74 -24.90 10.52
C GLY A 414 -17.42 -25.51 10.03
N THR A 415 -17.07 -25.16 8.80
CA THR A 415 -15.73 -25.36 8.25
C THR A 415 -14.98 -24.05 8.23
N PHE A 416 -13.73 -24.06 8.69
CA PHE A 416 -12.78 -22.96 8.52
C PHE A 416 -11.61 -23.46 7.65
N ASP A 417 -11.44 -22.86 6.49
CA ASP A 417 -10.41 -23.18 5.50
C ASP A 417 -9.44 -22.01 5.38
N GLY A 418 -8.24 -22.18 5.93
CA GLY A 418 -7.20 -21.15 5.83
C GLY A 418 -6.61 -21.02 4.42
N GLN A 419 -6.84 -21.97 3.50
CA GLN A 419 -6.27 -21.99 2.16
C GLN A 419 -4.74 -21.78 2.09
N GLY A 420 -4.02 -22.09 3.18
CA GLY A 420 -2.57 -21.88 3.33
C GLY A 420 -2.17 -20.51 3.89
N TYR A 421 -3.11 -19.60 4.12
CA TYR A 421 -2.87 -18.27 4.68
C TYR A 421 -2.60 -18.31 6.20
N THR A 422 -2.01 -17.23 6.68
CA THR A 422 -1.58 -17.05 8.06
C THR A 422 -2.47 -16.08 8.82
N VAL A 423 -2.80 -16.42 10.07
CA VAL A 423 -3.30 -15.49 11.09
C VAL A 423 -2.15 -15.16 12.04
N SER A 424 -1.56 -13.98 11.92
CA SER A 424 -0.39 -13.55 12.67
C SER A 424 -0.72 -12.67 13.87
N ASN A 425 0.25 -12.56 14.78
CA ASN A 425 0.21 -11.68 15.96
C ASN A 425 -1.07 -11.88 16.81
N LEU A 426 -1.50 -13.14 16.92
CA LEU A 426 -2.57 -13.54 17.83
C LEU A 426 -2.15 -13.23 19.27
N GLN A 427 -2.91 -12.42 20.00
CA GLN A 427 -2.74 -12.26 21.45
C GLN A 427 -4.02 -12.74 22.14
N CYS A 428 -3.96 -13.84 22.90
CA CYS A 428 -5.11 -14.30 23.69
C CYS A 428 -4.65 -14.56 25.13
N THR A 429 -5.04 -13.66 26.05
CA THR A 429 -4.56 -13.64 27.43
C THR A 429 -5.68 -13.74 28.48
N THR A 430 -6.93 -13.51 28.05
CA THR A 430 -8.08 -13.35 28.94
C THR A 430 -9.05 -14.53 28.98
N SER A 431 -8.84 -15.56 28.14
CA SER A 431 -9.73 -16.72 28.03
C SER A 431 -9.13 -17.99 28.65
N SER A 432 -9.91 -18.73 29.44
CA SER A 432 -9.54 -20.08 29.89
C SER A 432 -9.68 -21.14 28.79
N LYS A 433 -10.25 -20.78 27.63
CA LYS A 433 -10.26 -21.55 26.39
C LYS A 433 -9.58 -20.71 25.29
N ALA A 434 -8.25 -20.64 25.32
CA ALA A 434 -7.49 -19.71 24.48
C ALA A 434 -6.84 -20.37 23.26
N GLY A 435 -6.90 -19.66 22.13
CA GLY A 435 -6.46 -20.09 20.80
C GLY A 435 -7.09 -19.24 19.70
N LEU A 436 -6.88 -19.59 18.44
CA LEU A 436 -7.68 -19.00 17.36
C LEU A 436 -9.18 -19.34 17.56
N PHE A 437 -9.46 -20.59 17.95
CA PHE A 437 -10.78 -21.08 18.34
C PHE A 437 -10.84 -21.44 19.83
N ALA A 438 -11.92 -21.10 20.51
CA ALA A 438 -12.23 -21.56 21.87
C ALA A 438 -12.81 -22.97 21.87
N GLU A 439 -13.83 -23.23 21.04
CA GLU A 439 -14.54 -24.50 21.08
C GLU A 439 -15.14 -24.90 19.73
N ILE A 440 -14.94 -26.15 19.34
CA ILE A 440 -15.51 -26.75 18.12
C ILE A 440 -16.24 -28.07 18.38
N SER A 441 -17.27 -28.36 17.57
CA SER A 441 -18.04 -29.61 17.56
C SER A 441 -18.60 -29.88 16.16
N GLY A 442 -18.45 -31.08 15.61
CA GLY A 442 -18.90 -31.37 14.24
C GLY A 442 -18.18 -30.54 13.16
N ALA A 443 -17.06 -29.90 13.49
CA ALA A 443 -16.43 -28.87 12.68
C ALA A 443 -15.22 -29.39 11.90
N THR A 444 -14.82 -28.64 10.88
CA THR A 444 -13.54 -28.82 10.19
C THR A 444 -12.71 -27.55 10.28
N VAL A 445 -11.46 -27.65 10.72
CA VAL A 445 -10.47 -26.56 10.66
C VAL A 445 -9.30 -27.06 9.84
N LYS A 446 -8.97 -26.38 8.74
CA LYS A 446 -7.90 -26.84 7.86
C LYS A 446 -7.04 -25.73 7.27
N ASP A 447 -5.82 -26.10 6.92
CA ASP A 447 -4.91 -25.33 6.06
C ASP A 447 -4.67 -23.87 6.54
N VAL A 448 -4.55 -23.65 7.86
CA VAL A 448 -4.25 -22.34 8.44
C VAL A 448 -2.96 -22.36 9.25
N THR A 449 -2.14 -21.32 9.09
CA THR A 449 -0.99 -21.08 9.97
C THR A 449 -1.34 -20.01 11.00
N VAL A 450 -0.97 -20.21 12.27
CA VAL A 450 -1.24 -19.24 13.34
C VAL A 450 0.06 -18.91 14.08
N SER A 451 0.36 -17.62 14.25
CA SER A 451 1.51 -17.14 15.03
C SER A 451 1.10 -16.09 16.06
N GLY A 452 1.86 -15.98 17.15
CA GLY A 452 1.57 -15.04 18.24
C GLY A 452 1.79 -15.64 19.64
N THR A 453 1.02 -15.16 20.61
CA THR A 453 1.05 -15.58 22.01
C THR A 453 -0.32 -15.97 22.51
N VAL A 454 -0.42 -17.19 23.04
CA VAL A 454 -1.55 -17.65 23.84
C VAL A 454 -1.06 -17.78 25.28
N SER A 455 -1.72 -17.12 26.22
CA SER A 455 -1.36 -17.28 27.63
C SER A 455 -2.58 -17.21 28.53
N PHE A 456 -2.49 -17.85 29.69
CA PHE A 456 -3.51 -17.72 30.70
C PHE A 456 -2.92 -17.94 32.09
N THR A 457 -3.18 -17.01 32.99
CA THR A 457 -2.87 -17.18 34.41
C THR A 457 -3.99 -17.98 35.04
N ALA A 458 -3.72 -19.24 35.37
CA ALA A 458 -4.73 -20.24 35.71
C ALA A 458 -5.46 -19.92 37.03
N SER A 459 -6.62 -19.30 36.91
CA SER A 459 -7.61 -19.12 37.98
C SER A 459 -8.71 -20.20 37.98
N GLU A 460 -8.77 -21.01 36.92
CA GLU A 460 -9.67 -22.15 36.71
C GLU A 460 -9.03 -23.16 35.74
N VAL A 461 -9.72 -24.28 35.45
CA VAL A 461 -9.23 -25.30 34.50
C VAL A 461 -9.11 -24.74 33.09
N CYS A 462 -7.88 -24.59 32.61
CA CYS A 462 -7.58 -23.93 31.34
C CYS A 462 -7.30 -24.93 30.21
N LYS A 463 -7.75 -24.63 28.99
CA LYS A 463 -7.41 -25.34 27.75
C LYS A 463 -6.78 -24.33 26.81
N LEU A 464 -5.53 -24.57 26.42
CA LEU A 464 -4.78 -23.66 25.57
C LEU A 464 -4.31 -24.43 24.33
N GLY A 465 -4.70 -23.96 23.15
CA GLY A 465 -4.31 -24.52 21.87
C GLY A 465 -4.02 -23.43 20.86
N GLY A 466 -2.94 -23.55 20.08
CA GLY A 466 -2.60 -22.52 19.10
C GLY A 466 -3.68 -22.35 18.03
N ILE A 467 -4.26 -23.48 17.60
CA ILE A 467 -5.38 -23.51 16.67
C ILE A 467 -6.71 -23.58 17.42
N VAL A 468 -6.92 -24.58 18.27
CA VAL A 468 -8.20 -24.80 18.96
C VAL A 468 -7.99 -25.10 20.44
N ALA A 469 -8.65 -24.38 21.34
CA ALA A 469 -8.54 -24.67 22.77
C ALA A 469 -9.25 -25.98 23.15
N TYR A 470 -10.52 -26.13 22.77
CA TYR A 470 -11.35 -27.28 23.16
C TYR A 470 -12.07 -27.91 21.96
N VAL A 471 -11.87 -29.20 21.77
CA VAL A 471 -12.46 -29.98 20.67
C VAL A 471 -13.38 -31.03 21.26
N THR A 472 -14.62 -31.09 20.78
CA THR A 472 -15.61 -32.06 21.24
C THR A 472 -15.89 -33.14 20.19
N ASP A 473 -17.16 -33.55 20.03
CA ASP A 473 -17.57 -34.65 19.17
C ASP A 473 -17.38 -34.34 17.66
N ASN A 474 -16.89 -35.32 16.90
CA ASN A 474 -16.96 -35.35 15.42
C ASN A 474 -16.18 -34.27 14.66
N ASN A 475 -14.92 -34.02 15.00
CA ASN A 475 -14.14 -32.92 14.40
C ASN A 475 -13.02 -33.39 13.45
N THR A 476 -12.65 -32.53 12.50
CA THR A 476 -11.43 -32.68 11.67
C THR A 476 -10.54 -31.47 11.81
N ILE A 477 -9.28 -31.66 12.22
CA ILE A 477 -8.25 -30.60 12.22
C ILE A 477 -7.10 -31.07 11.34
N THR A 478 -6.86 -30.42 10.20
CA THR A 478 -5.86 -30.91 9.24
C THR A 478 -5.06 -29.83 8.50
N GLY A 479 -3.77 -30.06 8.30
CA GLY A 479 -2.93 -29.11 7.55
C GLY A 479 -2.68 -27.78 8.28
N CYS A 480 -3.00 -27.68 9.57
CA CYS A 480 -2.79 -26.47 10.35
C CYS A 480 -1.37 -26.40 10.92
N THR A 481 -0.83 -25.19 11.02
CA THR A 481 0.49 -24.95 11.61
C THR A 481 0.42 -23.99 12.79
N ASN A 482 0.90 -24.42 13.95
CA ASN A 482 1.07 -23.56 15.12
C ASN A 482 2.52 -23.06 15.22
N HIS A 483 2.66 -21.73 15.22
CA HIS A 483 3.88 -21.00 15.55
C HIS A 483 3.73 -20.18 16.85
N CYS A 484 2.57 -20.26 17.54
CA CYS A 484 2.36 -19.52 18.77
C CYS A 484 3.23 -20.04 19.93
N THR A 485 3.65 -19.12 20.79
CA THR A 485 4.09 -19.47 22.15
C THR A 485 2.86 -19.61 23.04
N ILE A 486 2.72 -20.75 23.73
CA ILE A 486 1.58 -21.05 24.58
C ILE A 486 2.05 -21.24 26.02
N THR A 487 1.58 -20.38 26.94
CA THR A 487 2.06 -20.38 28.33
C THR A 487 0.90 -20.35 29.31
N ALA A 488 0.80 -21.38 30.16
CA ALA A 488 -0.02 -21.34 31.37
C ALA A 488 0.85 -21.00 32.58
N THR A 489 0.35 -20.16 33.49
CA THR A 489 1.02 -19.79 34.76
C THR A 489 0.05 -19.91 35.95
N GLY A 490 0.52 -19.74 37.20
CA GLY A 490 -0.29 -19.81 38.43
C GLY A 490 -0.44 -21.22 39.01
N ASP A 491 -0.71 -21.37 40.32
CA ASP A 491 -0.14 -22.55 41.03
C ASP A 491 -1.12 -23.67 41.42
N ASP A 492 -2.43 -23.57 41.14
CA ASP A 492 -3.41 -24.52 41.73
C ASP A 492 -4.44 -25.13 40.76
N ASN A 493 -4.43 -24.75 39.48
CA ASN A 493 -5.42 -25.19 38.51
C ASN A 493 -4.83 -26.05 37.39
N GLN A 494 -5.59 -27.07 36.99
CA GLN A 494 -5.22 -27.94 35.88
C GLN A 494 -5.23 -27.18 34.55
N CYS A 495 -4.17 -27.33 33.77
CA CYS A 495 -4.07 -26.75 32.44
C CYS A 495 -3.70 -27.79 31.39
N HIS A 496 -4.44 -27.76 30.29
CA HIS A 496 -4.25 -28.63 29.13
C HIS A 496 -3.67 -27.81 27.99
N VAL A 497 -2.38 -28.01 27.69
CA VAL A 497 -1.63 -27.20 26.74
C VAL A 497 -1.22 -28.04 25.55
N GLY A 498 -1.72 -27.72 24.36
CA GLY A 498 -1.32 -28.41 23.13
C GLY A 498 -0.98 -27.45 22.00
N GLY A 499 -0.03 -27.81 21.14
CA GLY A 499 0.32 -26.95 20.00
C GLY A 499 -0.85 -26.72 19.04
N ILE A 500 -1.57 -27.79 18.72
CA ILE A 500 -2.75 -27.73 17.85
C ILE A 500 -4.03 -27.61 18.69
N ALA A 501 -4.21 -28.51 19.66
CA ALA A 501 -5.40 -28.56 20.48
C ALA A 501 -5.12 -28.67 21.99
N GLY A 502 -5.76 -27.84 22.82
CA GLY A 502 -5.60 -27.93 24.28
C GLY A 502 -6.20 -29.22 24.86
N PHE A 503 -7.48 -29.46 24.60
CA PHE A 503 -8.18 -30.68 25.02
C PHE A 503 -9.06 -31.18 23.88
N VAL A 504 -8.88 -32.44 23.47
CA VAL A 504 -9.80 -33.16 22.57
C VAL A 504 -10.62 -34.21 23.33
N THR A 505 -11.95 -34.16 23.24
CA THR A 505 -12.84 -35.15 23.88
C THR A 505 -13.94 -35.62 22.95
N ASN A 506 -14.20 -36.92 22.94
CA ASN A 506 -15.39 -37.51 22.32
C ASN A 506 -16.28 -38.08 23.44
N LEU A 507 -17.41 -37.40 23.68
CA LEU A 507 -18.34 -37.68 24.77
C LEU A 507 -19.55 -38.48 24.27
N SER A 508 -20.04 -38.18 23.07
CA SER A 508 -21.18 -38.86 22.48
C SER A 508 -20.80 -40.24 21.93
N ALA A 509 -21.78 -41.13 21.87
CA ALA A 509 -21.56 -42.49 21.43
C ALA A 509 -21.10 -42.55 19.96
N ASN A 510 -20.00 -43.25 19.71
CA ASN A 510 -19.41 -43.42 18.37
C ASN A 510 -18.92 -42.12 17.70
N SER A 511 -18.61 -41.08 18.47
CA SER A 511 -18.00 -39.84 17.94
C SER A 511 -16.56 -40.06 17.46
N ASN A 512 -16.18 -39.45 16.34
CA ASN A 512 -14.86 -39.66 15.74
C ASN A 512 -14.17 -38.32 15.43
N SER A 513 -12.99 -38.09 16.00
CA SER A 513 -12.21 -36.87 15.76
C SER A 513 -10.86 -37.20 15.11
N THR A 514 -10.53 -36.49 14.03
CA THR A 514 -9.31 -36.69 13.24
C THR A 514 -8.41 -35.47 13.32
N ILE A 515 -7.15 -35.66 13.70
CA ILE A 515 -6.13 -34.61 13.78
C ILE A 515 -4.97 -35.06 12.91
N SER A 516 -4.79 -34.48 11.72
CA SER A 516 -3.83 -34.99 10.74
C SER A 516 -3.00 -33.93 10.02
N ASN A 517 -1.76 -34.25 9.62
CA ASN A 517 -0.92 -33.35 8.83
C ASN A 517 -0.70 -31.96 9.47
N ASN A 518 -0.85 -31.85 10.78
CA ASN A 518 -0.64 -30.58 11.47
C ASN A 518 0.81 -30.45 11.91
N THR A 519 1.29 -29.22 12.02
CA THR A 519 2.65 -28.93 12.47
C THR A 519 2.64 -28.01 13.69
N ASN A 520 3.38 -28.36 14.73
CA ASN A 520 3.71 -27.46 15.83
C ASN A 520 5.20 -27.14 15.80
N THR A 521 5.54 -25.86 15.75
CA THR A 521 6.90 -25.36 16.03
C THR A 521 6.91 -24.36 17.18
N GLY A 522 5.76 -24.14 17.83
CA GLY A 522 5.61 -23.26 18.98
C GLY A 522 6.23 -23.82 20.25
N THR A 523 6.50 -22.94 21.21
CA THR A 523 6.95 -23.31 22.56
C THR A 523 5.75 -23.41 23.49
N LEU A 524 5.62 -24.54 24.19
CA LEU A 524 4.47 -24.84 25.05
C LEU A 524 4.94 -25.02 26.49
N VAL A 525 4.32 -24.28 27.42
CA VAL A 525 4.68 -24.28 28.84
C VAL A 525 3.41 -24.39 29.67
N THR A 526 3.38 -25.36 30.59
CA THR A 526 2.35 -25.45 31.64
C THR A 526 2.79 -24.73 32.91
N ASN A 527 1.84 -24.50 33.80
CA ASN A 527 2.09 -23.94 35.12
C ASN A 527 2.80 -24.87 36.13
N GLY A 528 3.07 -26.13 35.75
CA GLY A 528 3.75 -27.10 36.63
C GLY A 528 2.85 -27.77 37.68
N TYR A 529 1.53 -27.51 37.67
CA TYR A 529 0.58 -28.22 38.51
C TYR A 529 0.51 -29.71 38.11
N ILE A 530 0.40 -30.61 39.09
CA ILE A 530 0.60 -32.07 38.88
C ILE A 530 -0.38 -32.71 37.90
N SER A 531 -1.58 -32.15 37.76
CA SER A 531 -2.60 -32.63 36.83
C SER A 531 -2.55 -31.92 35.47
N SER A 532 -1.68 -30.92 35.30
CA SER A 532 -1.49 -30.25 34.01
C SER A 532 -0.79 -31.15 33.02
N SER A 533 -1.10 -30.96 31.74
CA SER A 533 -0.57 -31.78 30.64
C SER A 533 -0.10 -30.87 29.51
N VAL A 534 1.00 -31.26 28.89
CA VAL A 534 1.57 -30.58 27.73
C VAL A 534 1.91 -31.59 26.65
N GLY A 535 1.43 -31.36 25.42
CA GLY A 535 1.80 -32.16 24.26
C GLY A 535 2.03 -31.30 23.03
N GLY A 536 3.00 -31.68 22.22
CA GLY A 536 3.38 -30.99 20.99
C GLY A 536 2.21 -30.81 20.02
N ILE A 537 1.25 -31.75 19.99
CA ILE A 537 0.03 -31.64 19.19
C ILE A 537 -1.20 -31.42 20.09
N ILE A 538 -1.44 -32.30 21.07
CA ILE A 538 -2.63 -32.23 21.95
C ILE A 538 -2.20 -32.16 23.41
N GLY A 539 -2.81 -31.28 24.23
CA GLY A 539 -2.60 -31.29 25.68
C GLY A 539 -3.20 -32.53 26.34
N THR A 540 -4.51 -32.72 26.23
CA THR A 540 -5.21 -33.93 26.70
C THR A 540 -6.15 -34.50 25.65
N ALA A 541 -6.19 -35.83 25.50
CA ALA A 541 -7.16 -36.54 24.67
C ALA A 541 -8.04 -37.47 25.52
N SER A 542 -9.35 -37.43 25.33
CA SER A 542 -10.32 -38.28 26.02
C SER A 542 -11.29 -38.95 25.04
N ALA A 543 -11.25 -40.27 24.92
CA ALA A 543 -12.17 -41.04 24.09
C ALA A 543 -13.11 -41.87 24.97
N THR A 544 -14.41 -41.66 24.83
CA THR A 544 -15.44 -42.39 25.60
C THR A 544 -16.51 -43.00 24.70
N ASN A 545 -17.31 -43.94 25.22
CA ASN A 545 -18.55 -44.41 24.57
C ASN A 545 -18.40 -44.88 23.11
N SER A 546 -17.41 -45.72 22.84
CA SER A 546 -17.02 -46.21 21.51
C SER A 546 -16.54 -45.12 20.54
N GLY A 547 -16.23 -43.92 21.04
CA GLY A 547 -15.63 -42.85 20.26
C GLY A 547 -14.16 -43.11 19.94
N SER A 548 -13.67 -42.47 18.88
CA SER A 548 -12.27 -42.59 18.43
C SER A 548 -11.60 -41.23 18.22
N ILE A 549 -10.35 -41.10 18.65
CA ILE A 549 -9.47 -39.96 18.32
C ILE A 549 -8.30 -40.50 17.51
N THR A 550 -8.13 -40.02 16.29
CA THR A 550 -7.09 -40.51 15.36
C THR A 550 -6.13 -39.39 15.00
N LEU A 551 -4.85 -39.61 15.30
CA LEU A 551 -3.76 -38.72 14.92
C LEU A 551 -2.96 -39.37 13.78
N THR A 552 -2.66 -38.62 12.72
CA THR A 552 -1.89 -39.14 11.58
C THR A 552 -1.00 -38.08 10.95
N ARG A 553 0.28 -38.38 10.76
CA ARG A 553 1.26 -37.50 10.07
C ARG A 553 1.38 -36.10 10.69
N ASN A 554 1.22 -35.97 12.01
CA ASN A 554 1.45 -34.70 12.68
C ASN A 554 2.94 -34.53 13.00
N ASN A 555 3.46 -33.31 12.86
CA ASN A 555 4.85 -32.97 13.13
C ASN A 555 4.96 -32.00 14.30
N TYR A 556 5.81 -32.30 15.28
CA TYR A 556 6.04 -31.45 16.45
C TYR A 556 7.54 -31.35 16.81
N SER A 557 8.42 -31.91 15.97
CA SER A 557 9.86 -31.96 16.26
C SER A 557 10.53 -30.59 16.29
N GLY A 558 9.91 -29.58 15.68
CA GLY A 558 10.39 -28.19 15.67
C GLY A 558 9.87 -27.34 16.83
N GLY A 559 9.01 -27.86 17.69
CA GLY A 559 8.42 -27.15 18.83
C GLY A 559 8.87 -27.72 20.18
N THR A 560 8.28 -27.24 21.28
CA THR A 560 8.51 -27.78 22.63
C THR A 560 7.17 -28.13 23.27
N PRO A 561 6.93 -29.37 23.76
CA PRO A 561 7.83 -30.53 23.68
C PRO A 561 7.93 -31.10 22.26
N SER A 562 9.12 -31.59 21.90
CA SER A 562 9.44 -32.17 20.58
C SER A 562 9.34 -33.69 20.52
N ASP A 563 9.06 -34.34 21.65
CA ASP A 563 9.06 -35.79 21.86
C ASP A 563 7.72 -36.32 22.43
N VAL A 564 6.81 -35.43 22.81
CA VAL A 564 5.52 -35.77 23.42
C VAL A 564 4.40 -35.33 22.48
N CYS A 565 3.76 -36.25 21.77
CA CYS A 565 2.70 -35.90 20.79
C CYS A 565 1.40 -35.42 21.47
N ILE A 566 0.89 -36.20 22.41
CA ILE A 566 -0.24 -35.86 23.29
C ILE A 566 0.33 -35.68 24.70
N GLY A 567 -0.23 -34.86 25.60
CA GLY A 567 0.28 -34.70 26.97
C GLY A 567 -0.34 -35.67 27.98
N ASP A 568 -1.63 -36.01 27.81
CA ASP A 568 -2.34 -36.99 28.62
C ASP A 568 -3.48 -37.67 27.84
N CYS A 569 -3.82 -38.92 28.20
CA CYS A 569 -4.81 -39.75 27.49
C CYS A 569 -5.77 -40.44 28.47
N TYR A 570 -7.07 -40.29 28.22
CA TYR A 570 -8.15 -41.00 28.90
C TYR A 570 -8.97 -41.83 27.92
N MET A 571 -9.16 -43.11 28.20
CA MET A 571 -9.97 -44.00 27.37
C MET A 571 -10.96 -44.76 28.25
N TYR A 572 -12.24 -44.45 28.10
CA TYR A 572 -13.33 -45.12 28.81
C TYR A 572 -14.28 -45.75 27.80
N ASN A 573 -13.99 -47.00 27.43
CA ASN A 573 -14.68 -47.69 26.34
C ASN A 573 -14.53 -46.94 25.00
N GLY A 574 -13.38 -46.29 24.75
CA GLY A 574 -13.08 -45.57 23.50
C GLY A 574 -11.66 -45.89 23.00
N THR A 575 -11.27 -45.31 21.87
CA THR A 575 -9.96 -45.57 21.24
C THR A 575 -9.22 -44.28 20.91
N ILE A 576 -7.90 -44.27 21.12
CA ILE A 576 -7.01 -43.21 20.67
C ILE A 576 -5.88 -43.87 19.88
N THR A 577 -5.61 -43.38 18.67
CA THR A 577 -4.54 -43.92 17.81
C THR A 577 -3.63 -42.81 17.30
N ILE A 578 -2.32 -43.08 17.22
CA ILE A 578 -1.28 -42.19 16.71
C ILE A 578 -0.51 -42.96 15.65
N ASP A 579 -0.61 -42.52 14.39
CA ASP A 579 0.03 -43.16 13.23
C ASP A 579 -0.22 -44.68 13.17
N GLY A 580 -1.48 -45.08 13.43
CA GLY A 580 -1.91 -46.47 13.44
C GLY A 580 -1.58 -47.25 14.72
N THR A 581 -0.89 -46.65 15.68
CA THR A 581 -0.55 -47.27 16.98
C THR A 581 -1.53 -46.83 18.05
N GLY A 582 -2.12 -47.77 18.80
CA GLY A 582 -3.02 -47.45 19.91
C GLY A 582 -2.28 -46.77 21.07
N ALA A 583 -2.88 -45.71 21.63
CA ALA A 583 -2.35 -45.03 22.82
C ALA A 583 -2.72 -45.81 24.11
N THR A 584 -2.08 -45.44 25.23
CA THR A 584 -2.36 -45.99 26.56
C THR A 584 -2.83 -44.90 27.51
N ILE A 585 -3.61 -45.27 28.53
CA ILE A 585 -4.08 -44.33 29.56
C ILE A 585 -2.88 -43.70 30.29
N ASN A 586 -2.93 -42.39 30.55
CA ASN A 586 -1.89 -41.61 31.24
C ASN A 586 -0.50 -41.63 30.59
N LYS A 587 -0.37 -42.15 29.35
CA LYS A 587 0.89 -42.28 28.61
C LYS A 587 0.70 -42.06 27.10
N PRO A 588 0.94 -40.84 26.62
CA PRO A 588 1.03 -40.54 25.20
C PRO A 588 2.48 -40.66 24.69
N PHE A 589 2.66 -41.11 23.45
CA PHE A 589 3.95 -41.52 22.92
C PHE A 589 4.14 -41.10 21.44
N PRO A 590 5.35 -41.25 20.85
CA PRO A 590 6.09 -42.51 20.66
C PRO A 590 7.28 -42.67 21.60
N VAL A 591 7.62 -43.83 22.19
CA VAL A 591 7.86 -45.18 21.70
C VAL A 591 7.61 -46.28 22.77
N PRO A 592 6.91 -47.39 22.44
CA PRO A 592 7.45 -48.68 22.85
C PRO A 592 7.97 -49.40 21.61
N GLN A 593 9.28 -49.67 21.56
CA GLN A 593 9.88 -50.92 21.08
C GLN A 593 11.38 -50.93 21.47
N PRO A 594 11.97 -52.10 21.73
CA PRO A 594 11.45 -53.45 21.47
C PRO A 594 10.58 -54.03 22.60
#